data_AF-A0A4V1IY12-F1
#
_entry.id   AF-A0A4V1IY12-F1
#
_cell.length_a   1.000
_cell.length_b   1.000
_cell.length_c   1.000
_cell.angle_alpha   90.00
_cell.angle_beta   90.00
_cell.angle_gamma   90.00
#
_symmetry.space_group_name_H-M   'P 1'
#
loop_
_entity.id
_entity.type
_entity.pdbx_description
1 polymer ?
#
loop_
_entity_poly.entity_id
_entity_poly.type
_entity_poly.pdbx_seq_one_letter_code
_entity_poly.pdbx_strand_id
1 'polypeptide(L)'
;MAPQTENSSSALRKRLRDTRRLLKRENLEANVRVDAERREKALVLRLESRQNGEIEKKRAKKYHMIKFFEKSKVERKIRKVERSLKKAKEGGQEEGEEDELNKQLEDLAVDLAYIQHYPSGSKYISLFKSSDLPEDSKVARQRETLRQRAKDIIAGGDPASFSSASTKKKTSGKKDQGESLVEEDEFFGTSDAEDEE
;
A
#
# COMPACT_ATOMS: atom_id res chain seq x y z
N MET A 1 13.57 -27.09 -22.07
CA MET A 1 12.95 -26.50 -20.86
C MET A 1 13.83 -25.38 -20.32
N ALA A 2 13.66 -24.14 -20.82
CA ALA A 2 14.08 -22.84 -20.26
C ALA A 2 13.57 -21.75 -21.23
N PRO A 3 13.01 -20.61 -20.76
CA PRO A 3 13.84 -19.49 -20.32
C PRO A 3 13.23 -18.70 -19.14
N GLN A 4 13.29 -19.23 -17.92
CA GLN A 4 12.98 -18.44 -16.72
C GLN A 4 14.04 -17.34 -16.45
N THR A 5 15.24 -17.50 -17.00
CA THR A 5 16.39 -16.58 -16.82
C THR A 5 16.25 -15.27 -17.58
N GLU A 6 15.59 -15.27 -18.74
CA GLU A 6 15.39 -14.06 -19.55
C GLU A 6 14.51 -13.02 -18.87
N ASN A 7 13.65 -13.50 -17.99
CA ASN A 7 12.76 -12.70 -17.19
C ASN A 7 13.30 -12.58 -15.77
N SER A 8 14.62 -12.60 -15.54
CA SER A 8 15.25 -12.29 -14.25
C SER A 8 15.50 -10.78 -14.07
N SER A 9 15.54 -10.26 -12.84
CA SER A 9 15.72 -8.82 -12.58
C SER A 9 17.09 -8.35 -13.05
N SER A 10 18.12 -9.18 -12.84
CA SER A 10 19.47 -8.98 -13.35
C SER A 10 19.52 -9.02 -14.88
N ALA A 11 18.78 -9.93 -15.51
CA ALA A 11 18.70 -10.04 -16.97
C ALA A 11 18.03 -8.82 -17.60
N LEU A 12 16.93 -8.31 -17.01
CA LEU A 12 16.27 -7.07 -17.45
C LEU A 12 17.20 -5.85 -17.33
N ARG A 13 17.93 -5.73 -16.21
CA ARG A 13 18.93 -4.66 -16.02
C ARG A 13 20.06 -4.73 -17.04
N LYS A 14 20.54 -5.93 -17.36
CA LYS A 14 21.57 -6.15 -18.38
C LYS A 14 21.07 -5.68 -19.76
N ARG A 15 19.88 -6.14 -20.18
CA ARG A 15 19.24 -5.73 -21.45
C ARG A 15 19.02 -4.23 -21.54
N LEU A 16 18.57 -3.60 -20.46
CA LEU A 16 18.38 -2.15 -20.40
C LEU A 16 19.70 -1.40 -20.60
N ARG A 17 20.76 -1.84 -19.92
CA ARG A 17 22.11 -1.27 -20.08
C ARG A 17 22.63 -1.45 -21.51
N ASP A 18 22.46 -2.62 -22.10
CA ASP A 18 22.92 -2.92 -23.46
C ASP A 18 22.14 -2.09 -24.49
N THR A 19 20.83 -1.89 -24.29
CA THR A 19 19.98 -1.01 -25.12
C THR A 19 20.39 0.46 -25.00
N ARG A 20 20.69 0.93 -23.78
CA ARG A 20 21.22 2.28 -23.56
C ARG A 20 22.60 2.48 -24.20
N ARG A 21 23.47 1.47 -24.15
CA ARG A 21 24.77 1.50 -24.84
C ARG A 21 24.61 1.56 -26.35
N LEU A 22 23.62 0.85 -26.91
CA LEU A 22 23.27 0.95 -28.33
C LEU A 22 22.87 2.38 -28.66
N LEU A 23 21.91 2.97 -27.96
CA LEU A 23 21.42 4.34 -28.19
C LEU A 23 22.50 5.43 -28.10
N LYS A 24 23.59 5.20 -27.35
CA LYS A 24 24.73 6.12 -27.25
C LYS A 24 25.64 6.14 -28.49
N ARG A 25 25.49 5.21 -29.44
CA ARG A 25 26.31 5.19 -30.66
C ARG A 25 25.85 6.27 -31.64
N GLU A 26 26.80 7.03 -32.19
CA GLU A 26 26.52 8.17 -33.07
C GLU A 26 26.01 7.73 -34.46
N ASN A 27 26.54 6.61 -34.99
CA ASN A 27 26.21 6.08 -36.32
C ASN A 27 25.09 5.03 -36.28
N LEU A 28 23.87 5.45 -35.95
CA LEU A 28 22.69 4.58 -35.93
C LEU A 28 21.64 5.03 -36.95
N GLU A 29 21.12 4.08 -37.71
CA GLU A 29 19.97 4.33 -38.58
C GLU A 29 18.75 4.78 -37.77
N ALA A 30 17.98 5.72 -38.32
CA ALA A 30 16.82 6.31 -37.65
C ALA A 30 15.79 5.26 -37.20
N ASN A 31 15.52 4.25 -38.03
CA ASN A 31 14.60 3.16 -37.71
C ASN A 31 15.07 2.35 -36.50
N VAL A 32 16.36 2.01 -36.47
CA VAL A 32 16.97 1.24 -35.37
C VAL A 32 16.95 2.04 -34.06
N ARG A 33 17.14 3.36 -34.13
CA ARG A 33 17.06 4.25 -32.96
C ARG A 33 15.64 4.27 -32.37
N VAL A 34 14.61 4.49 -33.18
CA VAL A 34 13.21 4.50 -32.73
C VAL A 34 12.81 3.17 -32.08
N ASP A 35 13.22 2.05 -32.68
CA ASP A 35 12.95 0.73 -32.11
C ASP A 35 13.70 0.50 -30.79
N ALA A 36 14.95 0.95 -30.68
CA ALA A 36 15.72 0.85 -29.45
C ALA A 36 15.12 1.70 -28.33
N GLU A 37 14.60 2.90 -28.60
CA GLU A 37 13.88 3.73 -27.62
C GLU A 37 12.58 3.08 -27.15
N ARG A 38 11.79 2.50 -28.08
CA ARG A 38 10.58 1.74 -27.73
C ARG A 38 10.92 0.55 -26.82
N ARG A 39 11.98 -0.19 -27.17
CA ARG A 39 12.49 -1.30 -26.34
C ARG A 39 12.95 -0.82 -24.97
N GLU A 40 13.65 0.31 -24.89
CA GLU A 40 14.09 0.88 -23.60
C GLU A 40 12.89 1.14 -22.69
N LYS A 41 11.86 1.85 -23.20
CA LYS A 41 10.64 2.15 -22.44
C LYS A 41 9.94 0.88 -21.96
N ALA A 42 9.82 -0.13 -22.83
CA ALA A 42 9.24 -1.42 -22.46
C ALA A 42 10.05 -2.14 -21.38
N LEU A 43 11.38 -2.11 -21.45
CA LEU A 43 12.27 -2.72 -20.45
C LEU A 43 12.19 -2.02 -19.09
N VAL A 44 12.10 -0.69 -19.07
CA VAL A 44 11.92 0.10 -17.85
C VAL A 44 10.61 -0.25 -17.16
N LEU A 45 9.48 -0.19 -17.88
CA LEU A 45 8.15 -0.54 -17.34
C LEU A 45 8.13 -1.95 -16.76
N ARG A 46 8.78 -2.90 -17.45
CA ARG A 46 8.86 -4.29 -17.01
C ARG A 46 9.70 -4.45 -15.75
N LEU A 47 10.77 -3.68 -15.62
CA LEU A 47 11.62 -3.67 -14.44
C LEU A 47 10.87 -3.09 -13.23
N GLU A 48 10.18 -1.95 -13.40
CA GLU A 48 9.36 -1.32 -12.37
C GLU A 48 8.26 -2.25 -11.88
N SER A 49 7.49 -2.83 -12.80
CA SER A 49 6.43 -3.79 -12.49
C SER A 49 6.96 -4.96 -11.65
N ARG A 50 8.16 -5.44 -11.98
CA ARG A 50 8.80 -6.52 -11.22
C ARG A 50 9.26 -6.04 -9.83
N GLN A 51 9.86 -4.87 -9.73
CA GLN A 51 10.27 -4.30 -8.44
C GLN A 51 9.07 -4.11 -7.51
N ASN A 52 7.96 -3.58 -8.04
CA ASN A 52 6.71 -3.43 -7.32
C ASN A 52 6.19 -4.80 -6.84
N GLY A 53 6.15 -5.80 -7.72
CA GLY A 53 5.75 -7.16 -7.33
C GLY A 53 6.64 -7.78 -6.26
N GLU A 54 7.96 -7.52 -6.25
CA GLU A 54 8.85 -7.99 -5.19
C GLU A 54 8.62 -7.24 -3.86
N ILE A 55 8.34 -5.94 -3.91
CA ILE A 55 7.95 -5.15 -2.73
C ILE A 55 6.63 -5.68 -2.14
N GLU A 56 5.62 -5.90 -2.99
CA GLU A 56 4.33 -6.47 -2.60
C GLU A 56 4.49 -7.84 -1.94
N LYS A 57 5.29 -8.75 -2.53
CA LYS A 57 5.56 -10.07 -1.92
C LYS A 57 6.22 -9.94 -0.56
N LYS A 58 7.24 -9.08 -0.42
CA LYS A 58 7.95 -8.86 0.85
C LYS A 58 7.01 -8.28 1.91
N ARG A 59 6.22 -7.26 1.56
CA ARG A 59 5.26 -6.62 2.45
C ARG A 59 4.11 -7.56 2.82
N ALA A 60 3.58 -8.31 1.86
CA ALA A 60 2.58 -9.33 2.10
C ALA A 60 3.07 -10.33 3.16
N LYS A 61 4.28 -10.90 3.01
CA LYS A 61 4.86 -11.79 4.03
C LYS A 61 5.05 -11.11 5.39
N LYS A 62 5.61 -9.90 5.41
CA LYS A 62 5.87 -9.14 6.65
C LYS A 62 4.60 -8.85 7.44
N TYR A 63 3.52 -8.47 6.76
CA TYR A 63 2.27 -8.06 7.40
C TYR A 63 1.20 -9.16 7.43
N HIS A 64 1.45 -10.33 6.83
CA HIS A 64 0.49 -11.42 6.75
C HIS A 64 -0.03 -11.83 8.13
N MET A 65 0.87 -12.10 9.07
CA MET A 65 0.51 -12.49 10.44
C MET A 65 -0.21 -11.36 11.19
N ILE A 66 0.25 -10.12 11.04
CA ILE A 66 -0.38 -8.96 11.68
C ILE A 66 -1.82 -8.83 11.19
N LYS A 67 -2.05 -8.82 9.86
CA LYS A 67 -3.38 -8.78 9.26
C LYS A 67 -4.24 -9.97 9.66
N PHE A 68 -3.67 -11.17 9.75
CA PHE A 68 -4.39 -12.38 10.17
C PHE A 68 -4.91 -12.27 11.62
N PHE A 69 -4.08 -11.80 12.55
CA PHE A 69 -4.50 -11.62 13.94
C PHE A 69 -5.54 -10.51 14.07
N GLU A 70 -5.39 -9.40 13.35
CA GLU A 70 -6.38 -8.33 13.36
C GLU A 70 -7.70 -8.78 12.74
N LYS A 71 -7.68 -9.50 11.61
CA LYS A 71 -8.87 -10.09 11.00
C LYS A 71 -9.56 -11.03 11.98
N SER A 72 -8.81 -11.93 12.60
CA SER A 72 -9.34 -12.87 13.61
C SER A 72 -9.93 -12.13 14.82
N LYS A 73 -9.36 -11.00 15.24
CA LYS A 73 -9.91 -10.16 16.31
C LYS A 73 -11.24 -9.52 15.89
N VAL A 74 -11.31 -8.95 14.70
CA VAL A 74 -12.54 -8.34 14.17
C VAL A 74 -13.64 -9.40 14.01
N GLU A 75 -13.33 -10.55 13.42
CA GLU A 75 -14.28 -11.65 13.26
C GLU A 75 -14.83 -12.16 14.61
N ARG A 76 -13.97 -12.27 15.63
CA ARG A 76 -14.43 -12.63 16.99
C ARG A 76 -15.37 -11.58 17.57
N LYS A 77 -15.10 -10.30 17.35
CA LYS A 77 -15.97 -9.20 17.79
C LYS A 77 -17.31 -9.24 17.06
N ILE A 78 -17.31 -9.41 15.73
CA ILE A 78 -18.53 -9.55 14.92
C ILE A 78 -19.40 -10.69 15.48
N ARG A 79 -18.83 -11.89 15.67
CA ARG A 79 -19.54 -13.03 16.26
C ARG A 79 -20.08 -12.76 17.67
N LYS A 80 -19.41 -11.90 18.45
CA LYS A 80 -19.89 -11.51 19.77
C LYS A 80 -21.11 -10.59 19.65
N VAL A 81 -21.01 -9.55 18.83
CA VAL A 81 -22.09 -8.57 18.57
C VAL A 81 -23.31 -9.29 17.99
N GLU A 82 -23.14 -10.15 16.99
CA GLU A 82 -24.23 -10.96 16.40
C GLU A 82 -24.96 -11.82 17.44
N ARG A 83 -24.24 -12.41 18.40
CA ARG A 83 -24.86 -13.18 19.49
C ARG A 83 -25.60 -12.28 20.48
N SER A 84 -25.04 -11.12 20.82
CA SER A 84 -25.73 -10.14 21.66
C SER A 84 -27.02 -9.66 20.99
N LEU A 85 -26.97 -9.40 19.69
CA LEU A 85 -28.11 -8.92 18.90
C LEU A 85 -29.22 -9.99 18.83
N LYS A 86 -28.88 -11.26 18.68
CA LYS A 86 -29.85 -12.37 18.78
C LYS A 86 -30.52 -12.43 20.16
N LYS A 87 -29.73 -12.28 21.23
CA LYS A 87 -30.26 -12.28 22.61
C LYS A 87 -31.17 -11.08 22.88
N ALA A 88 -30.83 -9.90 22.37
CA ALA A 88 -31.66 -8.71 22.49
C ALA A 88 -33.03 -8.90 21.83
N LYS A 89 -33.04 -9.47 20.62
CA LYS A 89 -34.26 -9.81 19.89
C LYS A 89 -35.11 -10.87 20.57
N GLU A 90 -34.49 -11.89 21.16
CA GLU A 90 -35.19 -12.96 21.89
C GLU A 90 -35.68 -12.50 23.27
N GLY A 91 -34.98 -11.58 23.91
CA GLY A 91 -35.25 -11.08 25.26
C GLY A 91 -36.21 -9.88 25.34
N GLY A 92 -36.64 -9.33 24.20
CA GLY A 92 -37.50 -8.15 24.14
C GLY A 92 -36.85 -6.87 24.68
N GLN A 93 -35.53 -6.71 24.49
CA GLN A 93 -34.78 -5.53 24.94
C GLN A 93 -35.18 -4.27 24.15
N GLU A 94 -34.93 -3.10 24.74
CA GLU A 94 -35.27 -1.79 24.16
C GLU A 94 -34.63 -1.57 22.78
N GLU A 95 -35.39 -0.94 21.87
CA GLU A 95 -35.02 -0.62 20.49
C GLU A 95 -33.65 0.11 20.38
N GLY A 96 -33.29 0.89 21.41
CA GLY A 96 -32.01 1.60 21.47
C GLY A 96 -30.77 0.70 21.59
N GLU A 97 -30.86 -0.44 22.28
CA GLU A 97 -29.73 -1.36 22.43
C GLU A 97 -29.47 -2.14 21.13
N GLU A 98 -30.53 -2.46 20.38
CA GLU A 98 -30.40 -3.06 19.04
C GLU A 98 -29.72 -2.11 18.06
N ASP A 99 -30.09 -0.82 18.08
CA ASP A 99 -29.48 0.20 17.23
C ASP A 99 -28.00 0.41 17.51
N GLU A 100 -27.60 0.39 18.79
CA GLU A 100 -26.18 0.45 19.17
C GLU A 100 -25.39 -0.77 18.68
N LEU A 101 -25.95 -1.97 18.81
CA LEU A 101 -25.33 -3.20 18.32
C LEU A 101 -25.22 -3.22 16.78
N ASN A 102 -26.22 -2.70 16.07
CA ASN A 102 -26.17 -2.54 14.61
C ASN A 102 -25.06 -1.58 14.19
N LYS A 103 -24.94 -0.41 14.83
CA LYS A 103 -23.85 0.55 14.58
C LYS A 103 -22.47 -0.07 14.83
N GLN A 104 -22.33 -0.83 15.91
CA GLN A 104 -21.09 -1.56 16.19
C GLN A 104 -20.77 -2.59 15.11
N LEU A 105 -21.77 -3.27 14.56
CA LEU A 105 -21.58 -4.23 13.47
C LEU A 105 -21.13 -3.52 12.20
N GLU A 106 -21.73 -2.39 11.84
CA GLU A 106 -21.32 -1.56 10.71
C GLU A 106 -19.85 -1.12 10.83
N ASP A 107 -19.45 -0.60 11.98
CA ASP A 107 -18.06 -0.19 12.23
C ASP A 107 -17.07 -1.37 12.11
N LEU A 108 -17.46 -2.55 12.63
CA LEU A 108 -16.65 -3.76 12.51
C LEU A 108 -16.57 -4.28 11.06
N ALA A 109 -17.63 -4.09 10.26
CA ALA A 109 -17.62 -4.42 8.84
C ALA A 109 -16.61 -3.54 8.08
N VAL A 110 -16.58 -2.24 8.39
CA VAL A 110 -15.58 -1.30 7.85
C VAL A 110 -14.16 -1.73 8.20
N ASP A 111 -13.94 -2.18 9.45
CA ASP A 111 -12.65 -2.71 9.87
C ASP A 111 -12.24 -3.97 9.13
N LEU A 112 -13.18 -4.89 8.91
CA LEU A 112 -12.94 -6.10 8.14
C LEU A 112 -12.52 -5.75 6.70
N ALA A 113 -13.27 -4.85 6.06
CA ALA A 113 -12.99 -4.37 4.70
C ALA A 113 -11.63 -3.67 4.63
N TYR A 114 -11.29 -2.84 5.63
CA TYR A 114 -9.99 -2.19 5.73
C TYR A 114 -8.85 -3.22 5.73
N ILE A 115 -8.95 -4.27 6.54
CA ILE A 115 -7.91 -5.30 6.62
C ILE A 115 -7.85 -6.09 5.29
N GLN A 116 -9.00 -6.47 4.73
CA GLN A 116 -9.05 -7.33 3.55
C GLN A 116 -8.54 -6.63 2.29
N HIS A 117 -8.96 -5.39 2.06
CA HIS A 117 -8.67 -4.64 0.83
C HIS A 117 -7.42 -3.73 0.93
N TYR A 118 -6.70 -3.76 2.06
CA TYR A 118 -5.45 -3.01 2.20
C TYR A 118 -4.42 -3.37 1.11
N PRO A 119 -3.74 -2.40 0.45
CA PRO A 119 -2.87 -2.66 -0.68
C PRO A 119 -1.61 -3.38 -0.20
N SER A 120 -1.29 -4.50 -0.83
CA SER A 120 -0.08 -5.29 -0.54
C SER A 120 1.21 -4.49 -0.74
N GLY A 121 1.18 -3.50 -1.64
CA GLY A 121 2.30 -2.62 -1.95
C GLY A 121 2.57 -1.55 -0.90
N SER A 122 1.68 -1.32 0.07
CA SER A 122 1.77 -0.23 1.07
C SER A 122 2.14 -0.73 2.47
N LYS A 123 2.69 0.14 3.32
CA LYS A 123 3.02 -0.20 4.72
C LYS A 123 1.73 -0.31 5.51
N TYR A 124 1.39 -1.50 6.00
CA TYR A 124 0.18 -1.71 6.79
C TYR A 124 0.16 -0.85 8.05
N ILE A 125 -0.94 -0.13 8.27
CA ILE A 125 -1.20 0.64 9.49
C ILE A 125 -2.20 -0.16 10.33
N SER A 126 -1.72 -0.64 11.48
CA SER A 126 -2.49 -1.48 12.41
C SER A 126 -3.65 -0.71 13.03
N LEU A 127 -4.81 -1.37 13.12
CA LEU A 127 -6.00 -0.80 13.76
C LEU A 127 -5.88 -0.83 15.29
N PHE A 128 -5.26 -1.88 15.85
CA PHE A 128 -5.28 -2.16 17.30
C PHE A 128 -3.98 -1.86 18.05
N LYS A 129 -2.85 -1.63 17.37
CA LYS A 129 -1.58 -1.24 18.03
C LYS A 129 -1.38 0.27 18.17
N SER A 130 -2.23 1.09 17.57
CA SER A 130 -2.04 2.54 17.63
C SER A 130 -2.54 3.17 18.95
N SER A 131 -3.01 2.37 19.91
CA SER A 131 -3.44 2.88 21.23
C SER A 131 -2.32 3.61 21.97
N ASP A 132 -1.08 3.30 21.62
CA ASP A 132 0.10 3.81 22.28
C ASP A 132 0.63 5.09 21.59
N LEU A 133 -0.02 5.52 20.51
CA LEU A 133 0.33 6.73 19.74
C LEU A 133 -0.72 7.83 19.98
N PRO A 134 -0.30 9.10 20.09
CA PRO A 134 -1.23 10.23 20.18
C PRO A 134 -2.21 10.21 19.02
N GLU A 135 -3.49 10.45 19.32
CA GLU A 135 -4.60 10.38 18.37
C GLU A 135 -4.47 11.42 17.24
N ASP A 136 -3.72 12.50 17.47
CA ASP A 136 -3.41 13.55 16.50
C ASP A 136 -2.22 13.25 15.57
N SER A 137 -1.57 12.09 15.72
CA SER A 137 -0.43 11.72 14.89
C SER A 137 -0.80 11.66 13.40
N LYS A 138 0.15 12.02 12.52
CA LYS A 138 0.02 11.89 11.05
C LYS A 138 -0.46 10.48 10.64
N VAL A 139 -0.06 9.45 11.40
CA VAL A 139 -0.43 8.05 11.17
C VAL A 139 -1.93 7.79 11.44
N ALA A 140 -2.49 8.42 12.47
CA ALA A 140 -3.90 8.28 12.82
C ALA A 140 -4.80 8.93 11.75
N ARG A 141 -4.43 10.12 11.28
CA ARG A 141 -5.11 10.80 10.15
C ARG A 141 -5.07 9.94 8.88
N GLN A 142 -3.90 9.40 8.54
CA GLN A 142 -3.76 8.50 7.38
C GLN A 142 -4.66 7.26 7.53
N ARG A 143 -4.70 6.64 8.72
CA ARG A 143 -5.57 5.50 8.98
C ARG A 143 -7.05 5.84 8.77
N GLU A 144 -7.49 7.00 9.26
CA GLU A 144 -8.88 7.43 9.10
C GLU A 144 -9.24 7.64 7.62
N THR A 145 -8.37 8.28 6.84
CA THR A 145 -8.60 8.44 5.38
C THR A 145 -8.70 7.08 4.68
N LEU A 146 -7.93 6.08 5.10
CA LEU A 146 -7.98 4.74 4.55
C LEU A 146 -9.22 3.96 5.02
N ARG A 147 -9.70 4.20 6.25
CA ARG A 147 -11.00 3.68 6.73
C ARG A 147 -12.16 4.28 5.96
N GLN A 148 -12.12 5.57 5.60
CA GLN A 148 -13.14 6.18 4.74
C GLN A 148 -13.21 5.49 3.38
N ARG A 149 -12.06 5.22 2.75
CA ARG A 149 -12.03 4.41 1.50
C ARG A 149 -12.58 3.00 1.70
N ALA A 150 -12.38 2.38 2.86
CA ALA A 150 -12.99 1.09 3.18
C ALA A 150 -14.52 1.17 3.28
N LYS A 151 -15.08 2.28 3.80
CA LYS A 151 -16.52 2.54 3.78
C LYS A 151 -17.05 2.65 2.35
N ASP A 152 -16.34 3.34 1.47
CA ASP A 152 -16.73 3.48 0.06
C ASP A 152 -16.79 2.12 -0.65
N ILE A 153 -15.87 1.20 -0.33
CA ILE A 153 -15.86 -0.16 -0.88
C ILE A 153 -17.08 -0.95 -0.42
N ILE A 154 -17.49 -0.82 0.86
CA ILE A 154 -18.71 -1.47 1.36
C ILE A 154 -19.96 -0.91 0.69
N ALA A 155 -19.98 0.39 0.38
CA ALA A 155 -21.06 1.04 -0.35
C ALA A 155 -21.14 0.66 -1.86
N GLY A 156 -20.31 -0.28 -2.32
CA GLY A 156 -20.29 -0.76 -3.70
C GLY A 156 -19.16 -0.17 -4.57
N GLY A 157 -18.22 0.54 -3.97
CA GLY A 157 -17.04 1.05 -4.65
C GLY A 157 -16.05 -0.04 -5.05
N ASP A 158 -15.26 0.24 -6.09
CA ASP A 158 -14.24 -0.70 -6.57
C ASP A 158 -13.17 -0.96 -5.50
N PRO A 159 -12.83 -2.22 -5.18
CA PRO A 159 -11.80 -2.55 -4.18
C PRO A 159 -10.39 -2.10 -4.61
N ALA A 160 -10.18 -1.84 -5.90
CA ALA A 160 -8.94 -1.27 -6.43
C ALA A 160 -8.72 0.19 -6.02
N SER A 161 -9.79 0.92 -5.62
CA SER A 161 -9.72 2.31 -5.17
C SER A 161 -8.89 2.49 -3.89
N PHE A 162 -8.71 1.43 -3.10
CA PHE A 162 -7.86 1.46 -1.91
C PHE A 162 -6.40 1.78 -2.26
N SER A 163 -5.93 1.26 -3.41
CA SER A 163 -4.55 1.45 -3.88
C SER A 163 -4.30 2.81 -4.54
N SER A 164 -5.34 3.54 -4.94
CA SER A 164 -5.16 4.82 -5.65
C SER A 164 -4.78 5.93 -4.68
N ALA A 165 -3.52 5.92 -4.24
CA ALA A 165 -2.82 7.09 -3.73
C ALA A 165 -2.06 7.86 -4.84
N SER A 166 -2.10 7.38 -6.10
CA SER A 166 -1.28 7.95 -7.18
C SER A 166 -1.95 8.07 -8.55
N THR A 167 -3.25 7.77 -8.69
CA THR A 167 -3.97 8.12 -9.91
C THR A 167 -4.24 9.62 -9.86
N LYS A 168 -3.24 10.43 -10.25
CA LYS A 168 -3.43 11.83 -10.64
C LYS A 168 -4.63 11.85 -11.58
N LYS A 169 -5.75 12.35 -11.07
CA LYS A 169 -6.84 12.88 -11.88
C LYS A 169 -6.18 13.82 -12.88
N LYS A 170 -6.13 13.44 -14.16
CA LYS A 170 -5.81 14.37 -15.25
C LYS A 170 -6.91 15.43 -15.24
N THR A 171 -6.73 16.46 -14.42
CA THR A 171 -7.30 17.77 -14.66
C THR A 171 -6.19 18.59 -15.30
N SER A 172 -6.51 19.09 -16.49
CA SER A 172 -5.68 19.93 -17.31
C SER A 172 -5.25 21.20 -16.58
N GLY A 173 -3.95 21.47 -16.60
CA GLY A 173 -3.40 22.84 -16.61
C GLY A 173 -3.13 23.47 -15.24
N LYS A 174 -1.88 23.39 -14.77
CA LYS A 174 -1.01 24.56 -14.53
C LYS A 174 0.42 24.09 -14.25
N LYS A 175 1.40 24.69 -14.93
CA LYS A 175 2.82 24.59 -14.61
C LYS A 175 3.03 25.26 -13.24
N ASP A 176 3.78 24.62 -12.36
CA ASP A 176 4.71 25.32 -11.48
C ASP A 176 5.90 24.42 -11.15
N GLN A 177 7.05 25.10 -11.05
CA GLN A 177 8.42 24.60 -10.92
C GLN A 177 8.55 23.94 -9.53
N GLY A 178 9.23 22.80 -9.35
CA GLY A 178 10.68 22.72 -9.42
C GLY A 178 11.28 22.91 -8.02
N GLU A 179 11.06 21.96 -7.11
CA GLU A 179 11.85 21.84 -5.88
C GLU A 179 11.96 20.35 -5.48
N SER A 180 13.15 19.80 -5.69
CA SER A 180 13.54 18.48 -5.20
C SER A 180 14.00 18.62 -3.76
N LEU A 181 13.16 18.22 -2.81
CA LEU A 181 13.59 18.07 -1.42
C LEU A 181 14.43 16.79 -1.33
N VAL A 182 15.74 16.98 -1.29
CA VAL A 182 16.71 15.95 -0.87
C VAL A 182 16.50 15.80 0.63
N GLU A 183 15.87 14.70 1.06
CA GLU A 183 15.88 14.33 2.49
C GLU A 183 17.29 13.87 2.81
N GLU A 184 18.04 14.72 3.49
CA GLU A 184 19.34 14.41 4.06
C GLU A 184 19.16 13.30 5.10
N ASP A 185 19.89 12.21 4.90
CA ASP A 185 20.09 11.16 5.89
C ASP A 185 20.78 11.78 7.12
N GLU A 186 20.06 11.95 8.22
CA GLU A 186 20.65 12.03 9.56
C GLU A 186 21.19 10.65 9.93
N PHE A 187 22.34 10.40 9.30
CA PHE A 187 23.29 9.34 9.47
C PHE A 187 23.82 9.33 10.91
N PHE A 188 23.50 8.26 11.63
CA PHE A 188 24.27 7.64 12.71
C PHE A 188 25.01 8.62 13.65
N GLY A 189 24.43 8.84 14.84
CA GLY A 189 25.15 9.42 15.97
C GLY A 189 26.41 8.60 16.27
N THR A 190 27.55 9.08 15.78
CA THR A 190 28.86 8.73 16.28
C THR A 190 29.03 9.43 17.62
N SER A 191 28.52 8.80 18.68
CA SER A 191 29.01 9.04 20.03
C SER A 191 30.37 8.34 20.14
N ASP A 192 31.44 9.05 19.78
CA ASP A 192 32.80 8.65 20.09
C ASP A 192 33.66 9.89 20.34
N ALA A 193 34.45 9.81 21.42
CA ALA A 193 35.44 10.76 21.97
C ALA A 193 34.92 12.04 22.66
N GLU A 194 34.99 12.05 24.01
CA GLU A 194 35.91 12.93 24.75
C GLU A 194 36.44 12.19 26.01
N ASP A 195 37.74 11.88 25.99
CA ASP A 195 38.62 11.64 27.13
C ASP A 195 39.06 13.01 27.67
N GLU A 196 38.93 13.28 28.98
CA GLU A 196 39.86 14.09 29.81
C GLU A 196 39.52 13.90 31.32
N GLU A 197 40.25 13.00 31.99
CA GLU A 197 41.07 13.18 33.23
C GLU A 197 41.45 11.82 33.86
#